data_AF-A0A834WGN2-F1
#
_entry.id   AF-A0A834WGN2-F1
#
_cell.length_a   1.000
_cell.length_b   1.000
_cell.length_c   1.000
_cell.angle_alpha   90.00
_cell.angle_beta   90.00
_cell.angle_gamma   90.00
#
_symmetry.space_group_name_H-M   'P 1'
#
loop_
_entity.id
_entity.type
_entity.pdbx_description
1 polymer ?
#
loop_
_entity_poly.entity_id
_entity_poly.type
_entity_poly.pdbx_seq_one_letter_code
_entity_poly.pdbx_strand_id
1 'polypeptide(L)'
;MIVELMPEVLLFLKNRIKESSIDKSDDTDEFSAASARVPVGFAIVAAYQLRWFITQVNYPHLGKLCGLVIPSALTAVDHWSPEVKGQGMISLLHLGENVDTAELGGYADVILDACCQNIAAGDEIWPHVVETSIVLITHTQRNNPRSPWYERMLNEMLSHLERQPRNKERRMAWLESADSLFNGVGIMLLAHFRRIFPLFFQWMHADDDGTLILVLKRTFTILRLTWIRNSPYIERLVDELVVVYKEAALRRAREEIRAHICQILILLKE
;
A
#
# COMPACT_ATOMS: atom_id res chain seq x y z
N MET A 1 -4.41 31.50 -8.85
CA MET A 1 -3.39 31.22 -9.88
C MET A 1 -3.21 29.74 -10.17
N ILE A 2 -2.64 28.89 -9.30
CA ILE A 2 -2.42 27.46 -9.63
C ILE A 2 -3.74 26.71 -9.87
N VAL A 3 -4.71 26.84 -8.97
CA VAL A 3 -6.03 26.20 -9.07
C VAL A 3 -6.78 26.57 -10.36
N GLU A 4 -6.61 27.79 -10.86
CA GLU A 4 -7.28 28.28 -12.07
C GLU A 4 -6.69 27.67 -13.34
N LEU A 5 -5.41 27.29 -13.32
CA LEU A 5 -4.72 26.67 -14.46
C LEU A 5 -4.92 25.14 -14.51
N MET A 6 -5.35 24.52 -13.40
CA MET A 6 -5.47 23.07 -13.31
C MET A 6 -6.40 22.43 -14.34
N PRO A 7 -7.58 22.99 -14.70
CA PRO A 7 -8.43 22.37 -15.70
C PRO A 7 -7.76 22.17 -17.06
N GLU A 8 -7.02 23.17 -17.53
CA GLU A 8 -6.32 23.13 -18.81
C GLU A 8 -5.05 22.26 -18.72
N VAL A 9 -4.25 22.48 -17.68
CA VAL A 9 -2.95 21.81 -17.53
C VAL A 9 -3.11 20.32 -17.24
N LEU A 10 -3.99 19.92 -16.32
CA LEU A 10 -4.16 18.51 -15.99
C LEU A 10 -4.71 17.71 -17.17
N LEU A 11 -5.64 18.29 -17.95
CA LEU A 11 -6.16 17.65 -19.15
C LEU A 11 -5.06 17.48 -20.21
N PHE A 12 -4.24 18.51 -20.43
CA PHE A 12 -3.10 18.43 -21.33
C PHE A 12 -2.11 17.33 -20.91
N LEU A 13 -1.72 17.30 -19.63
CA LEU A 13 -0.77 16.32 -19.09
C LEU A 13 -1.34 14.89 -19.15
N LYS A 14 -2.63 14.72 -18.82
CA LYS A 14 -3.34 13.43 -18.97
C LYS A 14 -3.25 12.92 -20.40
N ASN A 15 -3.53 13.78 -21.38
CA ASN A 15 -3.46 13.40 -22.80
C ASN A 15 -2.04 13.01 -23.21
N ARG A 16 -1.02 13.76 -22.75
CA ARG A 16 0.39 13.43 -22.99
C ARG A 16 0.83 12.09 -22.40
N ILE A 17 0.32 11.73 -21.22
CA ILE A 17 0.57 10.40 -20.64
C ILE A 17 -0.11 9.31 -21.49
N LYS A 18 -1.33 9.57 -21.97
CA LYS A 18 -2.09 8.59 -22.76
C LYS A 18 -1.45 8.31 -24.12
N GLU A 19 -0.79 9.28 -24.74
CA GLU A 19 -0.14 9.13 -26.06
C GLU A 19 0.89 7.98 -26.14
N SER A 20 1.55 7.62 -25.03
CA SER A 20 2.49 6.49 -24.97
C SER A 20 1.93 5.25 -24.26
N SER A 21 0.66 5.27 -23.87
CA SER A 21 0.00 4.13 -23.24
C SER A 21 -0.29 3.04 -24.28
N ILE A 22 -0.38 1.78 -23.82
CA ILE A 22 -0.75 0.64 -24.66
C ILE A 22 -2.24 0.40 -24.42
N ASP A 23 -3.08 0.73 -25.40
CA ASP A 23 -4.51 0.43 -25.32
C ASP A 23 -4.69 -1.09 -25.46
N LYS A 24 -5.32 -1.72 -24.45
CA LYS A 24 -5.60 -3.17 -24.43
C LYS A 24 -6.61 -3.61 -25.50
N SER A 25 -7.13 -2.70 -26.32
CA SER A 25 -8.07 -2.98 -27.41
C SER A 25 -7.40 -3.17 -28.77
N ASP A 26 -6.11 -2.84 -28.91
CA ASP A 26 -5.40 -2.87 -30.20
C ASP A 26 -4.59 -4.16 -30.37
N ASP A 27 -5.29 -5.30 -30.37
CA ASP A 27 -4.70 -6.62 -30.69
C ASP A 27 -4.36 -6.79 -32.19
N THR A 28 -4.64 -5.80 -33.04
CA THR A 28 -4.54 -5.93 -34.51
C THR A 28 -3.28 -5.37 -35.17
N ASP A 29 -2.35 -4.73 -34.45
CA ASP A 29 -1.21 -4.05 -35.11
C ASP A 29 0.12 -4.08 -34.32
N GLU A 30 0.46 -5.24 -33.74
CA GLU A 30 1.68 -5.42 -32.93
C GLU A 30 3.00 -5.10 -33.67
N PHE A 31 3.05 -5.22 -35.00
CA PHE A 31 4.30 -5.09 -35.77
C PHE A 31 4.56 -3.72 -36.41
N SER A 32 3.53 -2.90 -36.67
CA SER A 32 3.69 -1.56 -37.27
C SER A 32 3.77 -0.45 -36.22
N ALA A 33 3.27 -0.66 -35.01
CA ALA A 33 3.17 0.37 -33.97
C ALA A 33 4.48 0.62 -33.20
N ALA A 34 5.46 -0.30 -33.23
CA ALA A 34 6.67 -0.20 -32.42
C ALA A 34 7.61 0.96 -32.83
N SER A 35 7.54 1.44 -34.08
CA SER A 35 8.41 2.49 -34.63
C SER A 35 7.80 3.91 -34.62
N ALA A 36 6.50 4.04 -34.36
CA ALA A 36 5.75 5.31 -34.37
C ALA A 36 5.30 5.79 -32.97
N ARG A 37 5.66 5.08 -31.90
CA ARG A 37 5.23 5.40 -30.53
C ARG A 37 5.89 6.67 -30.02
N VAL A 38 5.09 7.55 -29.42
CA VAL A 38 5.60 8.71 -28.67
C VAL A 38 6.57 8.21 -27.60
N PRO A 39 7.79 8.76 -27.51
CA PRO A 39 8.77 8.32 -26.52
C PRO A 39 8.22 8.39 -25.10
N VAL A 40 8.40 7.30 -24.33
CA VAL A 40 7.94 7.19 -22.93
C VAL A 40 8.47 8.30 -22.04
N GLY A 41 9.64 8.86 -22.37
CA GLY A 41 10.23 10.00 -21.65
C GLY A 41 9.29 11.21 -21.57
N PHE A 42 8.45 11.44 -22.58
CA PHE A 42 7.45 12.52 -22.52
C PHE A 42 6.35 12.23 -21.49
N ALA A 43 5.86 10.99 -21.42
CA ALA A 43 4.88 10.60 -20.40
C ALA A 43 5.47 10.63 -19.00
N ILE A 44 6.75 10.26 -18.83
CA ILE A 44 7.46 10.38 -17.55
C ILE A 44 7.47 11.85 -17.11
N VAL A 45 7.95 12.76 -17.96
CA VAL A 45 7.97 14.20 -17.63
C VAL A 45 6.56 14.71 -17.32
N ALA A 46 5.57 14.35 -18.13
CA ALA A 46 4.18 14.74 -17.92
C ALA A 46 3.62 14.22 -16.59
N ALA A 47 3.97 13.00 -16.18
CA ALA A 47 3.54 12.42 -14.91
C ALA A 47 4.18 13.11 -13.69
N TYR A 48 5.47 13.48 -13.78
CA TYR A 48 6.12 14.28 -12.74
C TYR A 48 5.48 15.68 -12.63
N GLN A 49 5.18 16.32 -13.76
CA GLN A 49 4.47 17.59 -13.78
C GLN A 49 3.06 17.45 -13.19
N LEU A 50 2.34 16.39 -13.57
CA LEU A 50 0.99 16.10 -13.10
C LEU A 50 0.99 16.00 -11.57
N ARG A 51 1.85 15.14 -11.01
CA ARG A 51 2.04 15.02 -9.56
C ARG A 51 2.34 16.38 -8.94
N TRP A 52 3.30 17.12 -9.48
CA TRP A 52 3.70 18.41 -8.91
C TRP A 52 2.52 19.38 -8.80
N PHE A 53 1.71 19.53 -9.86
CA PHE A 53 0.53 20.39 -9.84
C PHE A 53 -0.50 19.95 -8.80
N ILE A 54 -0.75 18.64 -8.71
CA ILE A 54 -1.71 18.07 -7.75
C ILE A 54 -1.24 18.34 -6.31
N THR A 55 0.04 18.12 -6.01
CA THR A 55 0.58 18.30 -4.65
C THR A 55 0.73 19.76 -4.23
N GLN A 56 0.54 20.73 -5.14
CA GLN A 56 0.50 22.15 -4.77
C GLN A 56 -0.84 22.59 -4.18
N VAL A 57 -1.88 21.75 -4.27
CA VAL A 57 -3.23 22.09 -3.82
C VAL A 57 -3.66 21.15 -2.70
N ASN A 58 -4.06 21.72 -1.57
CA ASN A 58 -4.51 20.98 -0.39
C ASN A 58 -6.00 21.23 -0.11
N TYR A 59 -6.49 20.64 0.97
CA TYR A 59 -7.79 20.96 1.55
C TYR A 59 -7.94 22.47 1.77
N PRO A 60 -9.10 23.10 1.48
CA PRO A 60 -10.35 22.50 0.98
C PRO A 60 -10.52 22.56 -0.55
N HIS A 61 -9.51 23.01 -1.30
CA HIS A 61 -9.65 23.28 -2.74
C HIS A 61 -9.51 22.02 -3.60
N LEU A 62 -8.73 21.04 -3.14
CA LEU A 62 -8.45 19.83 -3.89
C LEU A 62 -9.71 18.97 -4.15
N GLY A 63 -10.63 18.90 -3.18
CA GLY A 63 -11.86 18.12 -3.31
C GLY A 63 -12.76 18.56 -4.47
N LYS A 64 -12.83 19.87 -4.73
CA LYS A 64 -13.56 20.45 -5.87
C LYS A 64 -12.96 20.06 -7.23
N LEU A 65 -11.71 19.61 -7.24
CA LEU A 65 -10.99 19.23 -8.45
C LEU A 65 -10.93 17.72 -8.65
N CYS A 66 -11.51 16.91 -7.76
CA CYS A 66 -11.50 15.45 -7.85
C CYS A 66 -11.94 14.93 -9.23
N GLY A 67 -12.96 15.53 -9.85
CA GLY A 67 -13.43 15.15 -11.18
C GLY A 67 -12.40 15.32 -12.31
N LEU A 68 -11.35 16.13 -12.10
CA LEU A 68 -10.24 16.30 -13.03
C LEU A 68 -9.01 15.50 -12.59
N VAL A 69 -8.70 15.57 -11.29
CA VAL A 69 -7.48 14.99 -10.71
C VAL A 69 -7.55 13.46 -10.75
N ILE A 70 -8.67 12.86 -10.32
CA ILE A 70 -8.79 11.40 -10.22
C ILE A 70 -8.64 10.73 -11.59
N PRO A 71 -9.37 11.13 -12.66
CA PRO A 71 -9.16 10.52 -13.96
C PRO A 71 -7.74 10.70 -14.52
N SER A 72 -7.08 11.82 -14.18
CA SER A 72 -5.71 12.08 -14.64
C SER A 72 -4.69 11.21 -13.90
N ALA A 73 -4.83 11.07 -12.59
CA ALA A 73 -4.01 10.18 -11.78
C ALA A 73 -4.21 8.72 -12.16
N LEU A 74 -5.45 8.28 -12.37
CA LEU A 74 -5.77 6.92 -12.84
C LEU A 74 -5.15 6.63 -14.21
N THR A 75 -5.17 7.59 -15.14
CA THR A 75 -4.48 7.43 -16.44
C THR A 75 -2.98 7.17 -16.27
N ALA A 76 -2.34 7.81 -15.28
CA ALA A 76 -0.93 7.54 -14.97
C ALA A 76 -0.74 6.16 -14.31
N VAL A 77 -1.64 5.77 -13.41
CA VAL A 77 -1.60 4.46 -12.72
C VAL A 77 -1.81 3.28 -13.69
N ASP A 78 -2.58 3.47 -14.75
CA ASP A 78 -2.83 2.46 -15.78
C ASP A 78 -1.69 2.35 -16.81
N HIS A 79 -0.76 3.30 -16.82
CA HIS A 79 0.34 3.33 -17.79
C HIS A 79 1.32 2.17 -17.58
N TRP A 80 1.92 1.58 -18.61
CA TRP A 80 2.79 0.41 -18.47
C TRP A 80 4.15 0.68 -17.79
N SER A 81 4.71 1.90 -17.93
CA SER A 81 5.98 2.29 -17.28
C SER A 81 5.82 2.44 -15.75
N PRO A 82 6.66 1.76 -14.95
CA PRO A 82 6.65 1.88 -13.50
C PRO A 82 6.83 3.33 -13.00
N GLU A 83 7.69 4.12 -13.66
CA GLU A 83 7.95 5.51 -13.27
C GLU A 83 6.69 6.37 -13.36
N VAL A 84 5.92 6.21 -14.44
CA VAL A 84 4.63 6.91 -14.63
C VAL A 84 3.61 6.44 -13.58
N LYS A 85 3.50 5.12 -13.38
CA LYS A 85 2.62 4.54 -12.35
C LYS A 85 2.91 5.09 -10.97
N GLY A 86 4.19 5.16 -10.60
CA GLY A 86 4.64 5.67 -9.30
C GLY A 86 4.19 7.10 -9.06
N GLN A 87 4.30 8.00 -10.05
CA GLN A 87 3.80 9.37 -9.90
C GLN A 87 2.27 9.42 -9.80
N GLY A 88 1.57 8.53 -10.51
CA GLY A 88 0.12 8.35 -10.37
C GLY A 88 -0.27 7.93 -8.96
N MET A 89 0.42 6.95 -8.38
CA MET A 89 0.19 6.49 -7.00
C MET A 89 0.42 7.62 -5.99
N ILE A 90 1.53 8.35 -6.09
CA ILE A 90 1.81 9.49 -5.19
C ILE A 90 0.71 10.56 -5.30
N SER A 91 0.16 10.78 -6.50
CA SER A 91 -0.94 11.72 -6.70
C SER A 91 -2.23 11.26 -6.04
N LEU A 92 -2.53 9.95 -6.07
CA LEU A 92 -3.66 9.36 -5.36
C LEU A 92 -3.46 9.36 -3.84
N LEU A 93 -2.23 9.14 -3.35
CA LEU A 93 -1.90 9.27 -1.94
C LEU A 93 -2.20 10.68 -1.43
N HIS A 94 -1.76 11.70 -2.16
CA HIS A 94 -2.04 13.10 -1.81
C HIS A 94 -3.54 13.40 -1.71
N LEU A 95 -4.36 12.81 -2.59
CA LEU A 95 -5.82 12.89 -2.48
C LEU A 95 -6.34 12.25 -1.19
N GLY A 96 -5.87 11.05 -0.85
CA GLY A 96 -6.28 10.35 0.38
C GLY A 96 -5.91 11.10 1.66
N GLU A 97 -4.86 11.91 1.63
CA GLU A 97 -4.41 12.73 2.76
C GLU A 97 -5.11 14.10 2.85
N ASN A 98 -5.56 14.66 1.72
CA ASN A 98 -5.98 16.07 1.63
C ASN A 98 -7.42 16.30 1.16
N VAL A 99 -8.20 15.24 0.88
CA VAL A 99 -9.60 15.35 0.47
C VAL A 99 -10.51 14.72 1.51
N ASP A 100 -11.71 15.26 1.71
CA ASP A 100 -12.68 14.60 2.58
C ASP A 100 -13.25 13.36 1.91
N THR A 101 -13.45 12.32 2.71
CA THR A 101 -14.07 11.06 2.32
C THR A 101 -15.40 11.20 1.57
N ALA A 102 -16.22 12.22 1.85
CA ALA A 102 -17.49 12.45 1.17
C ALA A 102 -17.27 12.87 -0.28
N GLU A 103 -16.22 13.63 -0.56
CA GLU A 103 -15.83 14.06 -1.91
C GLU A 103 -15.17 12.91 -2.69
N LEU A 104 -14.39 12.06 -2.00
CA LEU A 104 -13.79 10.85 -2.60
C LEU A 104 -14.76 9.69 -2.78
N GLY A 105 -15.85 9.65 -2.00
CA GLY A 105 -16.76 8.50 -1.93
C GLY A 105 -17.32 8.06 -3.28
N GLY A 106 -17.60 9.01 -4.18
CA GLY A 106 -18.09 8.72 -5.54
C GLY A 106 -17.07 8.04 -6.46
N TYR A 107 -15.79 8.01 -6.08
CA TYR A 107 -14.70 7.42 -6.85
C TYR A 107 -14.04 6.23 -6.16
N ALA A 108 -14.48 5.88 -4.94
CA ALA A 108 -13.81 4.92 -4.08
C ALA A 108 -13.56 3.58 -4.79
N ASP A 109 -14.58 3.00 -5.43
CA ASP A 109 -14.45 1.69 -6.06
C ASP A 109 -13.43 1.69 -7.22
N VAL A 110 -13.43 2.73 -8.07
CA VAL A 110 -12.50 2.83 -9.20
C VAL A 110 -11.06 3.02 -8.72
N ILE A 111 -10.87 3.83 -7.69
CA ILE A 111 -9.55 4.06 -7.09
C ILE A 111 -9.03 2.78 -6.43
N LEU A 112 -9.86 2.10 -5.63
CA LEU A 112 -9.46 0.88 -4.94
C LEU A 112 -9.22 -0.28 -5.90
N ASP A 113 -9.97 -0.35 -7.00
CA ASP A 113 -9.71 -1.33 -8.05
C ASP A 113 -8.35 -1.09 -8.70
N ALA A 114 -8.04 0.15 -9.06
CA ALA A 114 -6.73 0.51 -9.62
C ALA A 114 -5.58 0.21 -8.64
N CYS A 115 -5.75 0.51 -7.35
CA CYS A 115 -4.81 0.13 -6.30
C CYS A 115 -4.59 -1.39 -6.26
N CYS A 116 -5.68 -2.16 -6.23
CA CYS A 116 -5.65 -3.62 -6.16
C CYS A 116 -4.93 -4.24 -7.36
N GLN A 117 -5.22 -3.77 -8.58
CA GLN A 117 -4.57 -4.25 -9.80
C GLN A 117 -3.05 -3.99 -9.80
N ASN A 118 -2.61 -2.92 -9.13
CA ASN A 118 -1.20 -2.54 -9.08
C ASN A 118 -0.41 -3.16 -7.93
N ILE A 119 -1.05 -3.90 -7.01
CA ILE A 119 -0.32 -4.73 -6.02
C ILE A 119 0.61 -5.72 -6.75
N ALA A 120 0.21 -6.20 -7.94
CA ALA A 120 1.06 -7.07 -8.73
C ALA A 120 2.25 -6.39 -9.43
N ALA A 121 2.47 -5.08 -9.22
CA ALA A 121 3.53 -4.36 -9.88
C ALA A 121 4.95 -4.78 -9.43
N GLY A 122 5.93 -4.29 -10.21
CA GLY A 122 7.36 -4.48 -9.97
C GLY A 122 7.82 -3.91 -8.64
N ASP A 123 9.02 -4.34 -8.22
CA ASP A 123 9.62 -3.97 -6.94
C ASP A 123 9.83 -2.46 -6.81
N GLU A 124 10.05 -1.76 -7.93
CA GLU A 124 10.41 -0.34 -7.97
C GLU A 124 9.32 0.58 -7.41
N ILE A 125 8.05 0.20 -7.59
CA ILE A 125 6.91 1.01 -7.14
C ILE A 125 6.17 0.42 -5.95
N TRP A 126 6.54 -0.78 -5.51
CA TRP A 126 5.86 -1.49 -4.45
C TRP A 126 5.63 -0.65 -3.17
N PRO A 127 6.61 0.13 -2.65
CA PRO A 127 6.37 0.94 -1.47
C PRO A 127 5.24 1.95 -1.65
N HIS A 128 5.25 2.66 -2.78
CA HIS A 128 4.21 3.64 -3.12
C HIS A 128 2.85 2.97 -3.30
N VAL A 129 2.81 1.81 -3.97
CA VAL A 129 1.56 1.05 -4.18
C VAL A 129 0.95 0.66 -2.83
N VAL A 130 1.75 0.10 -1.93
CA VAL A 130 1.27 -0.38 -0.63
C VAL A 130 0.76 0.76 0.24
N GLU A 131 1.56 1.80 0.40
CA GLU A 131 1.20 2.97 1.20
C GLU A 131 -0.09 3.62 0.67
N THR A 132 -0.11 3.94 -0.63
CA THR A 132 -1.26 4.56 -1.30
C THR A 132 -2.52 3.70 -1.13
N SER A 133 -2.42 2.39 -1.36
CA SER A 133 -3.55 1.47 -1.26
C SER A 133 -4.11 1.41 0.17
N ILE A 134 -3.24 1.38 1.18
CA ILE A 134 -3.64 1.32 2.59
C ILE A 134 -4.26 2.65 3.03
N VAL A 135 -3.69 3.79 2.63
CA VAL A 135 -4.28 5.10 2.94
C VAL A 135 -5.67 5.22 2.32
N LEU A 136 -5.82 4.91 1.03
CA LEU A 136 -7.09 5.06 0.33
C LEU A 136 -8.17 4.11 0.84
N ILE A 137 -7.83 2.86 1.13
CA ILE A 137 -8.82 1.91 1.68
C ILE A 137 -9.26 2.30 3.08
N THR A 138 -8.32 2.68 3.96
CA THR A 138 -8.66 3.09 5.33
C THR A 138 -9.42 4.42 5.36
N HIS A 139 -9.09 5.34 4.46
CA HIS A 139 -9.79 6.60 4.31
C HIS A 139 -11.21 6.40 3.76
N THR A 140 -11.38 5.63 2.68
CA THR A 140 -12.69 5.47 2.02
C THR A 140 -13.63 4.49 2.75
N GLN A 141 -13.10 3.40 3.30
CA GLN A 141 -13.90 2.36 3.98
C GLN A 141 -14.07 2.64 5.48
N ARG A 142 -13.24 3.51 6.06
CA ARG A 142 -13.30 3.95 7.46
C ARG A 142 -13.45 2.78 8.43
N ASN A 143 -14.50 2.80 9.25
CA ASN A 143 -14.80 1.81 10.28
C ASN A 143 -15.71 0.69 9.79
N ASN A 144 -15.70 0.38 8.48
CA ASN A 144 -16.42 -0.76 7.93
C ASN A 144 -15.47 -1.96 7.72
N PRO A 145 -15.14 -2.73 8.78
CA PRO A 145 -14.26 -3.90 8.66
C PRO A 145 -14.86 -5.02 7.81
N ARG A 146 -16.15 -4.94 7.47
CA ARG A 146 -16.84 -5.90 6.59
C ARG A 146 -16.81 -5.49 5.12
N SER A 147 -16.14 -4.38 4.77
CA SER A 147 -15.99 -4.00 3.38
C SER A 147 -15.24 -5.09 2.61
N PRO A 148 -15.76 -5.56 1.46
CA PRO A 148 -15.07 -6.57 0.65
C PRO A 148 -13.72 -6.06 0.13
N TRP A 149 -13.53 -4.74 0.09
CA TRP A 149 -12.24 -4.13 -0.27
C TRP A 149 -11.13 -4.51 0.70
N TYR A 150 -11.42 -4.61 2.00
CA TYR A 150 -10.39 -4.96 2.98
C TYR A 150 -9.87 -6.38 2.74
N GLU A 151 -10.80 -7.31 2.54
CA GLU A 151 -10.48 -8.69 2.23
C GLU A 151 -9.70 -8.80 0.91
N ARG A 152 -10.19 -8.16 -0.15
CA ARG A 152 -9.55 -8.18 -1.48
C ARG A 152 -8.12 -7.62 -1.42
N MET A 153 -7.95 -6.42 -0.85
CA MET A 153 -6.65 -5.74 -0.77
C MET A 153 -5.65 -6.52 0.08
N LEU A 154 -6.07 -6.99 1.27
CA LEU A 154 -5.21 -7.77 2.14
C LEU A 154 -4.81 -9.11 1.50
N ASN A 155 -5.74 -9.79 0.82
CA ASN A 155 -5.45 -11.04 0.14
C ASN A 155 -4.44 -10.89 -0.99
N GLU A 156 -4.54 -9.83 -1.79
CA GLU A 156 -3.55 -9.55 -2.83
C GLU A 156 -2.18 -9.23 -2.23
N MET A 157 -2.11 -8.33 -1.24
CA MET A 157 -0.82 -7.99 -0.60
C MET A 157 -0.15 -9.22 0.01
N LEU A 158 -0.90 -10.05 0.74
CA LEU A 158 -0.38 -11.29 1.33
C LEU A 158 0.10 -12.27 0.25
N SER A 159 -0.62 -12.39 -0.87
CA SER A 159 -0.21 -13.29 -1.96
C SER A 159 1.15 -12.90 -2.54
N HIS A 160 1.43 -11.60 -2.63
CA HIS A 160 2.73 -11.10 -3.09
C HIS A 160 3.83 -11.30 -2.05
N LEU A 161 3.55 -11.09 -0.77
CA LEU A 161 4.51 -11.31 0.31
C LEU A 161 4.87 -12.79 0.47
N GLU A 162 3.90 -13.70 0.31
CA GLU A 162 4.09 -15.15 0.35
C GLU A 162 4.93 -15.68 -0.83
N ARG A 163 4.86 -15.04 -2.00
CA ARG A 163 5.70 -15.41 -3.16
C ARG A 163 7.16 -15.02 -2.97
N GLN A 164 7.43 -13.92 -2.27
CA GLN A 164 8.79 -13.40 -2.06
C GLN A 164 9.05 -13.00 -0.60
N PRO A 165 8.95 -13.93 0.36
CA PRO A 165 8.98 -13.59 1.79
C PRO A 165 10.36 -13.13 2.27
N ARG A 166 11.42 -13.33 1.47
CA ARG A 166 12.78 -12.87 1.79
C ARG A 166 13.11 -11.49 1.20
N ASN A 167 12.24 -10.91 0.37
CA ASN A 167 12.46 -9.58 -0.19
C ASN A 167 12.29 -8.53 0.93
N LYS A 168 13.42 -7.98 1.38
CA LYS A 168 13.47 -7.05 2.51
C LYS A 168 12.66 -5.78 2.24
N GLU A 169 12.83 -5.17 1.07
CA GLU A 169 12.17 -3.92 0.71
C GLU A 169 10.64 -4.09 0.69
N ARG A 170 10.16 -5.19 0.08
CA ARG A 170 8.73 -5.50 0.04
C ARG A 170 8.12 -5.66 1.43
N ARG A 171 8.79 -6.45 2.26
CA ARG A 171 8.36 -6.71 3.64
C ARG A 171 8.36 -5.43 4.48
N MET A 172 9.43 -4.64 4.42
CA MET A 172 9.56 -3.41 5.20
C MET A 172 8.46 -2.42 4.86
N ALA A 173 8.27 -2.13 3.57
CA ALA A 173 7.24 -1.19 3.13
C ALA A 173 5.83 -1.60 3.59
N TRP A 174 5.52 -2.90 3.54
CA TRP A 174 4.25 -3.41 4.03
C TRP A 174 4.13 -3.34 5.54
N LEU A 175 5.14 -3.77 6.29
CA LEU A 175 5.12 -3.74 7.75
C LEU A 175 5.03 -2.30 8.31
N GLU A 176 5.63 -1.32 7.65
CA GLU A 176 5.53 0.10 8.02
C GLU A 176 4.08 0.58 7.96
N SER A 177 3.38 0.25 6.87
CA SER A 177 2.00 0.68 6.61
C SER A 177 0.92 -0.22 7.22
N ALA A 178 1.23 -1.46 7.60
CA ALA A 178 0.25 -2.47 7.97
C ALA A 178 -0.61 -2.12 9.21
N ASP A 179 -0.20 -1.18 10.07
CA ASP A 179 -0.97 -0.85 11.28
C ASP A 179 -2.36 -0.32 10.97
N SER A 180 -2.45 0.66 10.08
CA SER A 180 -3.71 1.29 9.70
C SER A 180 -4.62 0.29 8.99
N LEU A 181 -4.05 -0.57 8.14
CA LEU A 181 -4.77 -1.69 7.52
C LEU A 181 -5.35 -2.62 8.59
N PHE A 182 -4.54 -3.05 9.55
CA PHE A 182 -4.99 -3.95 10.62
C PHE A 182 -6.07 -3.32 11.49
N ASN A 183 -5.93 -2.05 11.87
CA ASN A 183 -6.96 -1.34 12.62
C ASN A 183 -8.28 -1.23 11.82
N GLY A 184 -8.21 -1.08 10.50
CA GLY A 184 -9.39 -1.09 9.62
C GLY A 184 -10.08 -2.45 9.50
N VAL A 185 -9.30 -3.54 9.42
CA VAL A 185 -9.82 -4.93 9.34
C VAL A 185 -10.34 -5.41 10.71
N GLY A 186 -9.66 -5.04 11.79
CA GLY A 186 -10.02 -5.39 13.16
C GLY A 186 -10.08 -6.90 13.41
N ILE A 187 -11.15 -7.37 14.06
CA ILE A 187 -11.33 -8.78 14.43
C ILE A 187 -11.33 -9.74 13.23
N MET A 188 -11.64 -9.24 12.02
CA MET A 188 -11.66 -10.07 10.81
C MET A 188 -10.26 -10.57 10.41
N LEU A 189 -9.18 -10.02 10.99
CA LEU A 189 -7.81 -10.51 10.83
C LEU A 189 -7.67 -12.00 11.17
N LEU A 190 -8.55 -12.53 12.03
CA LEU A 190 -8.60 -13.95 12.38
C LEU A 190 -8.67 -14.88 11.16
N ALA A 191 -9.41 -14.48 10.13
CA ALA A 191 -9.53 -15.25 8.89
C ALA A 191 -8.18 -15.36 8.14
N HIS A 192 -7.25 -14.44 8.40
CA HIS A 192 -5.96 -14.33 7.72
C HIS A 192 -4.78 -14.84 8.57
N PHE A 193 -5.02 -15.33 9.79
CA PHE A 193 -3.95 -15.83 10.66
C PHE A 193 -3.08 -16.90 10.00
N ARG A 194 -3.70 -17.77 9.21
CA ARG A 194 -3.00 -18.84 8.48
C ARG A 194 -1.98 -18.34 7.46
N ARG A 195 -2.10 -17.08 7.05
CA ARG A 195 -1.24 -16.43 6.06
C ARG A 195 -0.26 -15.46 6.73
N ILE A 196 -0.75 -14.69 7.70
CA ILE A 196 0.04 -13.66 8.41
C ILE A 196 1.08 -14.29 9.34
N PHE A 197 0.69 -15.22 10.20
CA PHE A 197 1.61 -15.75 11.22
C PHE A 197 2.81 -16.51 10.64
N PRO A 198 2.68 -17.36 9.59
CA PRO A 198 3.84 -17.97 8.96
C PRO A 198 4.87 -16.94 8.46
N LEU A 199 4.42 -15.85 7.84
CA LEU A 199 5.31 -14.74 7.44
C LEU A 199 5.96 -14.11 8.66
N PHE A 200 5.20 -13.84 9.73
CA PHE A 200 5.74 -13.20 10.93
C PHE A 200 6.78 -14.06 11.62
N PHE A 201 6.52 -15.36 11.80
CA PHE A 201 7.49 -16.28 12.39
C PHE A 201 8.77 -16.33 11.56
N GLN A 202 8.66 -16.37 10.23
CA GLN A 202 9.83 -16.31 9.36
C GLN A 202 10.59 -14.97 9.53
N TRP A 203 9.89 -13.85 9.62
CA TRP A 203 10.47 -12.52 9.66
C TRP A 203 11.01 -12.12 11.03
N MET A 204 10.55 -12.74 12.11
CA MET A 204 11.15 -12.57 13.45
C MET A 204 12.63 -12.96 13.48
N HIS A 205 13.04 -13.91 12.64
CA HIS A 205 14.44 -14.34 12.53
C HIS A 205 15.18 -13.69 11.35
N ALA A 206 14.66 -12.60 10.77
CA ALA A 206 15.37 -11.85 9.74
C ALA A 206 16.65 -11.21 10.31
N ASP A 207 17.69 -11.09 9.47
CA ASP A 207 19.01 -10.59 9.90
C ASP A 207 19.00 -9.11 10.33
N ASP A 208 17.99 -8.33 9.93
CA ASP A 208 17.89 -6.92 10.27
C ASP A 208 16.92 -6.65 11.44
N ASP A 209 17.37 -5.84 12.40
CA ASP A 209 16.60 -5.52 13.61
C ASP A 209 15.30 -4.75 13.29
N GLY A 210 15.30 -3.95 12.22
CA GLY A 210 14.15 -3.15 11.80
C GLY A 210 12.93 -4.01 11.44
N THR A 211 13.14 -5.07 10.66
CA THR A 211 12.10 -6.06 10.36
C THR A 211 11.54 -6.67 11.64
N LEU A 212 12.40 -7.19 12.51
CA LEU A 212 11.96 -7.87 13.72
C LEU A 212 11.12 -6.94 14.61
N ILE A 213 11.59 -5.71 14.83
CA ILE A 213 10.86 -4.71 15.62
C ILE A 213 9.47 -4.44 15.02
N LEU A 214 9.38 -4.25 13.71
CA LEU A 214 8.10 -4.03 13.05
C LEU A 214 7.18 -5.26 13.18
N VAL A 215 7.70 -6.47 12.98
CA VAL A 215 6.93 -7.72 13.16
C VAL A 215 6.37 -7.82 14.57
N LEU A 216 7.16 -7.50 15.60
CA LEU A 216 6.71 -7.50 16.99
C LEU A 216 5.61 -6.45 17.21
N LYS A 217 5.79 -5.21 16.72
CA LYS A 217 4.77 -4.15 16.79
C LYS A 217 3.47 -4.59 16.12
N ARG A 218 3.54 -5.22 14.94
CA ARG A 218 2.36 -5.71 14.21
C ARG A 218 1.71 -6.92 14.86
N THR A 219 2.51 -7.82 15.44
CA THR A 219 2.01 -8.94 16.25
C THR A 219 1.21 -8.42 17.44
N PHE A 220 1.74 -7.43 18.15
CA PHE A 220 1.04 -6.79 19.26
C PHE A 220 -0.30 -6.18 18.80
N THR A 221 -0.31 -5.43 17.69
CA THR A 221 -1.55 -4.88 17.12
C THR A 221 -2.59 -5.97 16.82
N ILE A 222 -2.20 -7.06 16.16
CA ILE A 222 -3.10 -8.18 15.84
C ILE A 222 -3.69 -8.79 17.11
N LEU A 223 -2.86 -9.07 18.12
CA LEU A 223 -3.32 -9.67 19.37
C LEU A 223 -4.30 -8.75 20.09
N ARG A 224 -3.99 -7.45 20.15
CA ARG A 224 -4.85 -6.41 20.74
C ARG A 224 -6.18 -6.27 20.01
N LEU A 225 -6.23 -6.48 18.70
CA LEU A 225 -7.47 -6.33 17.91
C LEU A 225 -8.35 -7.58 17.94
N THR A 226 -7.74 -8.76 18.08
CA THR A 226 -8.46 -10.04 17.96
C THR A 226 -8.79 -10.69 19.29
N TRP A 227 -8.03 -10.41 20.35
CA TRP A 227 -8.22 -10.98 21.70
C TRP A 227 -8.30 -12.52 21.76
N ILE A 228 -7.79 -13.25 20.75
CA ILE A 228 -7.85 -14.72 20.75
C ILE A 228 -6.60 -15.33 21.38
N ARG A 229 -6.79 -15.88 22.58
CA ARG A 229 -5.74 -16.56 23.36
C ARG A 229 -5.67 -18.07 23.14
N ASN A 230 -6.74 -18.68 22.60
CA ASN A 230 -6.85 -20.11 22.36
C ASN A 230 -6.76 -20.45 20.86
N SER A 231 -5.82 -19.82 20.15
CA SER A 231 -5.52 -20.16 18.76
C SER A 231 -4.30 -21.07 18.69
N PRO A 232 -4.24 -22.04 17.75
CA PRO A 232 -3.06 -22.88 17.56
C PRO A 232 -1.78 -22.09 17.25
N TYR A 233 -1.90 -20.82 16.86
CA TYR A 233 -0.77 -19.93 16.64
C TYR A 233 -0.17 -19.34 17.92
N ILE A 234 -0.89 -19.35 19.05
CA ILE A 234 -0.43 -18.72 20.30
C ILE A 234 0.69 -19.53 20.96
N GLU A 235 0.54 -20.84 21.06
CA GLU A 235 1.58 -21.72 21.63
C GLU A 235 2.89 -21.53 20.86
N ARG A 236 2.83 -21.66 19.53
CA ARG A 236 3.98 -21.40 18.66
C ARG A 236 4.50 -19.98 18.81
N LEU A 237 3.63 -18.96 18.88
CA LEU A 237 4.08 -17.58 19.07
C LEU A 237 4.88 -17.42 20.37
N VAL A 238 4.46 -18.03 21.47
CA VAL A 238 5.20 -17.99 22.73
C VAL A 238 6.57 -18.64 22.57
N ASP A 239 6.65 -19.80 21.92
CA ASP A 239 7.93 -20.48 21.66
C ASP A 239 8.89 -19.60 20.83
N GLU A 240 8.39 -19.03 19.73
CA GLU A 240 9.18 -18.15 18.86
C GLU A 240 9.62 -16.89 19.62
N LEU A 241 8.76 -16.27 20.42
CA LEU A 241 9.10 -15.11 21.25
C LEU A 241 10.20 -15.44 22.28
N VAL A 242 10.18 -16.63 22.88
CA VAL A 242 11.23 -17.08 23.82
C VAL A 242 12.57 -17.26 23.11
N VAL A 243 12.56 -17.83 21.90
CA VAL A 243 13.77 -17.97 21.07
C VAL A 243 14.32 -16.60 20.72
N VAL A 244 13.48 -15.72 20.15
CA VAL A 244 13.87 -14.35 19.75
C VAL A 244 14.37 -13.54 20.95
N TYR A 245 13.78 -13.70 22.14
CA TYR A 245 14.24 -13.02 23.36
C TYR A 245 15.68 -13.40 23.73
N LYS A 246 16.05 -14.66 23.54
CA LYS A 246 17.42 -15.16 23.74
C LYS A 246 18.35 -14.62 22.65
N GLU A 247 17.95 -14.74 21.39
CA GLU A 247 18.70 -14.26 20.23
C GLU A 247 18.94 -12.74 20.26
N ALA A 248 18.02 -11.97 20.85
CA ALA A 248 18.14 -10.53 21.02
C ALA A 248 19.43 -10.11 21.74
N ALA A 249 20.05 -10.99 22.54
CA ALA A 249 21.33 -10.71 23.18
C ALA A 249 22.45 -10.36 22.19
N LEU A 250 22.36 -10.84 20.95
CA LEU A 250 23.33 -10.62 19.87
C LEU A 250 22.93 -9.44 18.95
N ARG A 251 21.74 -8.87 19.13
CA ARG A 251 21.21 -7.79 18.28
C ARG A 251 21.62 -6.41 18.79
N ARG A 252 21.64 -5.41 17.90
CA ARG A 252 21.96 -4.02 18.28
C ARG A 252 20.79 -3.40 19.04
N ALA A 253 19.57 -3.64 18.58
CA ALA A 253 18.34 -3.13 19.20
C ALA A 253 17.80 -4.02 20.33
N ARG A 254 18.68 -4.71 21.08
CA ARG A 254 18.31 -5.75 22.06
C ARG A 254 17.25 -5.30 23.07
N GLU A 255 17.35 -4.07 23.60
CA GLU A 255 16.46 -3.59 24.65
C GLU A 255 15.06 -3.31 24.09
N GLU A 256 14.97 -2.72 22.89
CA GLU A 256 13.69 -2.47 22.22
C GLU A 256 12.99 -3.79 21.85
N ILE A 257 13.74 -4.74 21.29
CA ILE A 257 13.22 -6.07 20.94
C ILE A 257 12.64 -6.76 22.19
N ARG A 258 13.42 -6.82 23.28
CA ARG A 258 12.98 -7.45 24.53
C ARG A 258 11.78 -6.74 25.15
N ALA A 259 11.74 -5.40 25.11
CA ALA A 259 10.60 -4.63 25.60
C ALA A 259 9.30 -5.00 24.86
N HIS A 260 9.34 -5.09 23.52
CA HIS A 260 8.18 -5.49 22.74
C HIS A 260 7.75 -6.94 23.00
N ILE A 261 8.70 -7.87 23.14
CA ILE A 261 8.40 -9.25 23.51
C ILE A 261 7.70 -9.30 24.87
N CYS A 262 8.21 -8.59 25.87
CA CYS A 262 7.58 -8.52 27.19
C CYS A 262 6.17 -7.95 27.12
N GLN A 263 5.93 -6.89 26.34
CA GLN A 263 4.59 -6.32 26.13
C GLN A 263 3.62 -7.35 25.54
N ILE A 264 4.05 -8.12 24.53
CA ILE A 264 3.23 -9.19 23.95
C ILE A 264 2.93 -10.28 24.98
N LEU A 265 3.93 -10.73 25.75
CA LEU A 265 3.74 -11.76 26.78
C LEU A 265 2.81 -11.31 27.92
N ILE A 266 2.82 -10.02 28.28
CA ILE A 266 1.88 -9.44 29.25
C ILE A 266 0.46 -9.49 28.68
N LEU A 267 0.28 -9.06 27.42
CA LEU A 267 -1.03 -9.06 26.74
C LEU A 267 -1.64 -10.46 26.64
N LEU A 268 -0.82 -11.51 26.49
CA LEU A 268 -1.26 -12.89 26.45
C LEU A 268 -1.65 -13.47 27.83
N LYS A 269 -1.22 -12.83 28.93
CA LYS A 269 -1.49 -13.26 30.32
C LYS A 269 -2.71 -12.62 30.96
N GLU A 270 -3.00 -11.36 30.61
CA GLU A 270 -4.31 -10.74 30.88
C GLU A 270 -5.42 -11.60 30.31
#